data_AF-A0A941PS95-F1
#
_entry.id   AF-A0A941PS95-F1
#
_cell.length_a   1.000
_cell.length_b   1.000
_cell.length_c   1.000
_cell.angle_alpha   90.00
_cell.angle_beta   90.00
_cell.angle_gamma   90.00
#
_symmetry.space_group_name_H-M   'P 1'
#
loop_
_entity.id
_entity.type
_entity.pdbx_description
1 polymer ?
#
loop_
_entity_poly.entity_id
_entity_poly.type
_entity_poly.pdbx_seq_one_letter_code
_entity_poly.pdbx_strand_id
1 'polypeptide(L)'
;MRAARRLLPLALGGVVLGASGAFLNAPVPANAYITQGGLDWAWASPLPAAVAPLDLSYQSAQGWRLPTAAELANAPLATDFMKAGANVPLAGTDPVSGAYFAVPNANLTGPAACATPYFSASYHHCDWADGLGQPDGPWAQPGDVSRRDQLVVRTSGAASAIAPVPTLGGGALVLLSLTLLGVGWLNRPRQR
;
A
#
# COMPACT_ATOMS: atom_id res chain seq x y z
N MET A 1 -44.53 25.09 -43.49
CA MET A 1 -43.43 24.11 -43.33
C MET A 1 -42.74 24.42 -42.00
N ARG A 2 -42.85 23.56 -40.97
CA ARG A 2 -42.22 23.79 -39.65
C ARG A 2 -41.07 22.80 -39.48
N ALA A 3 -39.85 23.32 -39.33
CA ALA A 3 -38.64 22.54 -39.14
C ALA A 3 -38.54 22.05 -37.68
N ALA A 4 -38.50 20.73 -37.49
CA ALA A 4 -38.29 20.11 -36.18
C ALA A 4 -36.79 20.08 -35.85
N ARG A 5 -36.39 20.86 -34.83
CA ARG A 5 -35.05 20.82 -34.23
C ARG A 5 -34.92 19.52 -33.42
N ARG A 6 -34.11 18.58 -33.90
CA ARG A 6 -33.70 17.39 -33.13
C ARG A 6 -32.50 17.77 -32.25
N LEU A 7 -32.68 17.69 -30.94
CA LEU A 7 -31.59 17.76 -29.97
C LEU A 7 -30.98 16.36 -29.84
N LEU A 8 -29.70 16.21 -30.20
CA LEU A 8 -28.92 15.00 -29.88
C LEU A 8 -28.37 15.14 -28.46
N PRO A 9 -28.55 14.13 -27.58
CA PRO A 9 -27.84 14.09 -26.31
C PRO A 9 -26.40 13.62 -26.56
N LEU A 10 -25.43 14.44 -26.13
CA LEU A 10 -24.02 14.05 -26.02
C LEU A 10 -23.90 13.08 -24.83
N ALA A 11 -23.70 11.79 -25.11
CA ALA A 11 -23.40 10.81 -24.06
C ALA A 11 -21.93 10.97 -23.62
N LEU A 12 -21.70 11.48 -22.41
CA LEU A 12 -20.39 11.38 -21.75
C LEU A 12 -20.17 9.92 -21.33
N GLY A 13 -19.43 9.17 -22.13
CA GLY A 13 -18.89 7.87 -21.74
C GLY A 13 -17.73 8.06 -20.78
N GLY A 14 -17.99 7.95 -19.47
CA GLY A 14 -16.95 7.88 -18.46
C GLY A 14 -16.26 6.52 -18.50
N VAL A 15 -14.98 6.50 -18.87
CA VAL A 15 -14.12 5.32 -18.70
C VAL A 15 -13.78 5.23 -17.22
N VAL A 16 -14.36 4.26 -16.51
CA VAL A 16 -13.92 3.91 -15.16
C VAL A 16 -12.61 3.14 -15.32
N LEU A 17 -11.48 3.83 -15.22
CA LEU A 17 -10.19 3.19 -14.99
C LEU A 17 -10.26 2.59 -13.58
N GLY A 18 -10.31 1.25 -13.49
CA GLY A 18 -10.22 0.56 -12.21
C GLY A 18 -8.87 0.88 -11.57
N ALA A 19 -8.89 1.59 -10.44
CA ALA A 19 -7.70 1.79 -9.63
C ALA A 19 -7.40 0.47 -8.91
N SER A 20 -6.45 -0.31 -9.43
CA SER A 20 -5.85 -1.40 -8.65
C SER A 20 -4.86 -0.78 -7.67
N GLY A 21 -5.24 -0.76 -6.40
CA GLY A 21 -4.35 -0.39 -5.29
C GLY A 21 -3.85 -1.64 -4.57
N ALA A 22 -2.75 -1.52 -3.83
CA ALA A 22 -2.33 -2.50 -2.84
C ALA A 22 -3.48 -2.84 -1.88
N PHE A 23 -3.43 -4.01 -1.23
CA PHE A 23 -4.43 -4.38 -0.21
C PHE A 23 -4.56 -3.31 0.87
N LEU A 24 -3.45 -2.63 1.21
CA LEU A 24 -3.41 -1.53 2.15
C LEU A 24 -2.77 -0.27 1.55
N ASN A 25 -3.60 0.76 1.34
CA ASN A 25 -3.15 2.13 1.10
C ASN A 25 -2.97 2.88 2.42
N ALA A 26 -2.02 2.42 3.22
CA ALA A 26 -1.66 3.01 4.52
C ALA A 26 -0.13 3.08 4.68
N PRO A 27 0.41 3.99 5.51
CA PRO A 27 1.84 4.02 5.79
C PRO A 27 2.34 2.67 6.30
N VAL A 28 3.47 2.21 5.77
CA VAL A 28 4.10 0.97 6.24
C VAL A 28 4.51 1.16 7.72
N PRO A 29 3.98 0.35 8.65
CA PRO A 29 4.26 0.51 10.06
C PRO A 29 5.68 0.04 10.41
N ALA A 30 6.25 0.58 11.49
CA ALA A 30 7.64 0.32 11.89
C ALA A 30 7.94 -1.15 12.22
N ASN A 31 6.92 -1.95 12.50
CA ASN A 31 7.04 -3.39 12.73
C ASN A 31 7.05 -4.24 11.45
N ALA A 32 6.79 -3.65 10.27
CA ALA A 32 6.75 -4.34 8.97
C ALA A 32 8.00 -4.08 8.09
N TYR A 33 8.96 -3.29 8.57
CA TYR A 33 10.24 -3.05 7.88
C TYR A 33 11.41 -3.07 8.87
N ILE A 34 12.64 -3.07 8.38
CA ILE A 34 13.85 -2.88 9.21
C ILE A 34 14.66 -1.68 8.74
N THR A 35 15.58 -1.18 9.57
CA THR A 35 16.43 -0.04 9.21
C THR A 35 17.90 -0.49 9.22
N GLN A 36 18.59 -0.32 8.09
CA GLN A 36 19.99 -0.69 7.92
C GLN A 36 20.67 0.25 6.92
N GLY A 37 21.88 0.71 7.25
CA GLY A 37 22.68 1.53 6.33
C GLY A 37 22.05 2.88 5.96
N GLY A 38 21.22 3.45 6.84
CA GLY A 38 20.49 4.70 6.58
C GLY A 38 19.24 4.54 5.70
N LEU A 39 18.86 3.31 5.38
CA LEU A 39 17.64 2.99 4.63
C LEU A 39 16.68 2.16 5.49
N ASP A 40 15.40 2.42 5.32
CA ASP A 40 14.36 1.47 5.73
C ASP A 40 14.16 0.46 4.59
N TRP A 41 14.18 -0.83 4.92
CA TRP A 41 14.04 -1.96 4.00
C TRP A 41 12.74 -2.71 4.28
N ALA A 42 11.89 -2.86 3.28
CA ALA A 42 10.64 -3.59 3.37
C ALA A 42 10.61 -4.76 2.38
N TRP A 43 10.14 -5.90 2.88
CA TRP A 43 9.91 -7.11 2.09
C TRP A 43 8.54 -6.99 1.41
N ALA A 44 8.54 -6.71 0.11
CA ALA A 44 7.40 -6.09 -0.58
C ALA A 44 6.61 -7.03 -1.50
N SER A 45 7.21 -8.12 -1.98
CA SER A 45 6.53 -9.08 -2.84
C SER A 45 7.27 -10.41 -2.88
N PRO A 46 6.56 -11.56 -2.98
CA PRO A 46 7.15 -12.88 -3.16
C PRO A 46 7.66 -13.14 -4.60
N LEU A 47 7.70 -12.10 -5.42
CA LEU A 47 8.11 -12.14 -6.81
C LEU A 47 8.74 -10.79 -7.21
N PRO A 48 9.65 -10.77 -8.20
CA PRO A 48 10.26 -9.53 -8.67
C PRO A 48 9.24 -8.57 -9.26
N ALA A 49 9.55 -7.27 -9.17
CA ALA A 49 8.71 -6.21 -9.71
C ALA A 49 8.51 -6.28 -11.24
N ALA A 50 9.39 -6.96 -11.98
CA ALA A 50 9.27 -7.11 -13.43
C ALA A 50 8.21 -8.14 -13.86
N VAL A 51 7.80 -9.05 -12.96
CA VAL A 51 6.89 -10.16 -13.28
C VAL A 51 5.61 -10.17 -12.44
N ALA A 52 5.62 -9.52 -11.27
CA ALA A 52 4.46 -9.35 -10.42
C ALA A 52 4.12 -7.86 -10.24
N PRO A 53 2.82 -7.51 -10.15
CA PRO A 53 2.42 -6.13 -9.91
C PRO A 53 2.82 -5.71 -8.49
N LEU A 54 3.92 -4.97 -8.42
CA LEU A 54 4.31 -4.15 -7.28
C LEU A 54 3.62 -2.78 -7.41
N ASP A 55 2.81 -2.42 -6.42
CA ASP A 55 2.13 -1.12 -6.36
C ASP A 55 2.88 -0.14 -5.48
N LEU A 56 3.46 0.89 -6.12
CA LEU A 56 4.11 2.02 -5.46
C LEU A 56 3.27 3.31 -5.55
N SER A 57 2.04 3.26 -6.08
CA SER A 57 1.22 4.46 -6.31
C SER A 57 0.98 5.26 -5.05
N TYR A 58 0.68 4.59 -3.94
CA TYR A 58 0.54 5.21 -2.62
C TYR A 58 1.89 5.36 -1.91
N GLN A 59 2.73 4.33 -1.96
CA GLN A 59 3.94 4.26 -1.13
C GLN A 59 5.10 5.14 -1.62
N SER A 60 5.16 5.45 -2.91
CA SER A 60 6.18 6.35 -3.46
C SER A 60 6.06 7.77 -2.91
N ALA A 61 4.85 8.22 -2.57
CA ALA A 61 4.65 9.50 -1.88
C ALA A 61 5.33 9.51 -0.50
N GLN A 62 5.53 8.34 0.12
CA GLN A 62 6.24 8.19 1.39
C GLN A 62 7.74 7.85 1.20
N GLY A 63 8.26 8.01 -0.01
CA GLY A 63 9.66 7.80 -0.35
C GLY A 63 10.03 6.35 -0.66
N TRP A 64 9.07 5.40 -0.65
CA TRP A 64 9.35 4.01 -1.01
C TRP A 64 9.60 3.85 -2.50
N ARG A 65 10.65 3.11 -2.84
CA ARG A 65 11.04 2.81 -4.22
C ARG A 65 11.78 1.48 -4.31
N LEU A 66 11.99 1.01 -5.53
CA LEU A 66 12.94 -0.07 -5.76
C LEU A 66 14.36 0.35 -5.32
N PRO A 67 15.14 -0.57 -4.72
CA PRO A 67 16.54 -0.33 -4.44
C PRO A 67 17.34 -0.24 -5.74
N THR A 68 18.38 0.59 -5.73
CA THR A 68 19.41 0.57 -6.78
C THR A 68 20.29 -0.68 -6.62
N ALA A 69 21.01 -1.06 -7.67
CA ALA A 69 21.96 -2.18 -7.59
C ALA A 69 23.03 -1.98 -6.50
N ALA A 70 23.50 -0.74 -6.29
CA ALA A 70 24.48 -0.41 -5.27
C ALA A 70 23.91 -0.54 -3.84
N GLU A 71 22.65 -0.14 -3.64
CA GLU A 71 21.97 -0.35 -2.36
C GLU A 71 21.74 -1.83 -2.11
N LEU A 72 21.29 -2.58 -3.13
CA LEU A 72 20.99 -4.01 -3.03
C LEU A 72 22.23 -4.85 -2.72
N ALA A 73 23.43 -4.40 -3.13
CA ALA A 73 24.69 -5.02 -2.73
C ALA A 73 24.96 -4.95 -1.21
N ASN A 74 24.27 -4.04 -0.50
CA ASN A 74 24.34 -3.86 0.95
C ASN A 74 23.01 -4.24 1.63
N ALA A 75 22.16 -5.01 0.93
CA ALA A 75 20.86 -5.41 1.44
C ALA A 75 20.98 -6.28 2.71
N PRO A 76 19.98 -6.20 3.60
CA PRO A 76 19.92 -7.06 4.78
C PRO A 76 19.80 -8.54 4.41
N LEU A 77 20.17 -9.42 5.33
CA LEU A 77 19.81 -10.83 5.28
C LEU A 77 18.31 -11.00 5.53
N ALA A 78 17.73 -12.09 5.03
CA ALA A 78 16.34 -12.43 5.36
C ALA A 78 16.13 -12.59 6.88
N THR A 79 17.14 -13.13 7.57
CA THR A 79 17.12 -13.27 9.04
C THR A 79 17.11 -11.94 9.79
N ASP A 80 17.55 -10.84 9.18
CA ASP A 80 17.54 -9.51 9.82
C ASP A 80 16.11 -8.96 9.95
N PHE A 81 15.16 -9.46 9.15
CA PHE A 81 13.74 -9.14 9.30
C PHE A 81 13.10 -9.80 10.53
N MET A 82 13.77 -10.79 11.14
CA MET A 82 13.34 -11.40 12.39
C MET A 82 13.70 -10.51 13.58
N LYS A 83 12.71 -9.83 14.16
CA LYS A 83 12.91 -8.89 15.27
C LYS A 83 11.77 -8.92 16.27
N ALA A 84 12.08 -8.58 17.52
CA ALA A 84 11.08 -8.41 18.55
C ALA A 84 10.04 -7.36 18.13
N GLY A 85 8.76 -7.70 18.29
CA GLY A 85 7.65 -6.82 17.93
C GLY A 85 7.41 -6.67 16.43
N ALA A 86 8.01 -7.52 15.58
CA ALA A 86 7.65 -7.56 14.16
C ALA A 86 6.17 -7.93 13.95
N ASN A 87 5.61 -7.53 12.80
CA ASN A 87 4.18 -7.63 12.55
C ASN A 87 3.67 -9.06 12.36
N VAL A 88 4.47 -9.98 11.80
CA VAL A 88 4.08 -11.37 11.62
C VAL A 88 4.62 -12.23 12.77
N PRO A 89 3.74 -12.83 13.61
CA PRO A 89 4.17 -13.77 14.64
C PRO A 89 4.71 -15.07 14.02
N LEU A 90 5.57 -15.79 14.76
CA LEU A 90 6.08 -17.09 14.33
C LEU A 90 4.91 -18.05 14.03
N ALA A 91 4.92 -18.63 12.81
CA ALA A 91 3.88 -19.53 12.33
C ALA A 91 2.45 -18.95 12.41
N GLY A 92 2.29 -17.63 12.24
CA GLY A 92 1.00 -16.98 12.24
C GLY A 92 0.87 -15.89 11.17
N THR A 93 -0.09 -15.01 11.40
CA THR A 93 -0.50 -13.96 10.46
C THR A 93 -0.58 -12.64 11.20
N ASP A 94 -0.11 -11.57 10.58
CA ASP A 94 -0.27 -10.20 11.08
C ASP A 94 -1.77 -9.86 11.18
N PRO A 95 -2.30 -9.56 12.38
CA PRO A 95 -3.72 -9.28 12.57
C PRO A 95 -4.19 -7.99 11.89
N VAL A 96 -3.27 -7.07 11.53
CA VAL A 96 -3.61 -5.81 10.86
C VAL A 96 -3.63 -5.98 9.34
N SER A 97 -2.56 -6.54 8.78
CA SER A 97 -2.38 -6.58 7.31
C SER A 97 -2.72 -7.92 6.66
N GLY A 98 -2.91 -8.97 7.44
CA GLY A 98 -3.03 -10.33 6.91
C GLY A 98 -1.71 -10.89 6.39
N ALA A 99 -0.58 -10.20 6.59
CA ALA A 99 0.73 -10.67 6.16
C ALA A 99 1.12 -12.00 6.85
N TYR A 100 1.71 -12.94 6.13
CA TYR A 100 2.27 -14.17 6.69
C TYR A 100 3.56 -14.58 5.98
N PHE A 101 4.30 -15.54 6.54
CA PHE A 101 5.45 -16.15 5.86
C PHE A 101 5.08 -17.49 5.24
N ALA A 102 5.33 -17.63 3.94
CA ALA A 102 5.23 -18.89 3.23
C ALA A 102 6.61 -19.56 3.14
N VAL A 103 6.62 -20.84 2.77
CA VAL A 103 7.84 -21.66 2.62
C VAL A 103 8.78 -21.57 3.84
N PRO A 104 8.28 -21.77 5.08
CA PRO A 104 9.12 -21.64 6.27
C PRO A 104 10.19 -22.75 6.31
N ASN A 105 11.31 -22.45 6.93
CA ASN A 105 12.38 -23.41 7.22
C ASN A 105 12.84 -23.28 8.68
N ALA A 106 13.79 -24.12 9.10
CA ALA A 106 14.26 -24.17 10.49
C ALA A 106 14.91 -22.85 10.99
N ASN A 107 15.25 -21.92 10.09
CA ASN A 107 15.86 -20.64 10.45
C ASN A 107 14.81 -19.59 10.83
N LEU A 108 13.52 -19.79 10.52
CA LEU A 108 12.44 -18.94 11.01
C LEU A 108 12.10 -19.35 12.45
N THR A 109 12.68 -18.65 13.42
CA THR A 109 12.60 -19.02 14.85
C THR A 109 11.85 -18.01 15.72
N GLY A 110 11.35 -16.92 15.12
CA GLY A 110 10.68 -15.84 15.83
C GLY A 110 9.79 -14.98 14.93
N PRO A 111 9.17 -13.94 15.49
CA PRO A 111 8.39 -12.98 14.71
C PRO A 111 9.28 -12.25 13.70
N ALA A 112 8.74 -12.00 12.51
CA ALA A 112 9.48 -11.36 11.42
C ALA A 112 8.63 -10.33 10.67
N ALA A 113 9.32 -9.37 10.04
CA ALA A 113 8.70 -8.25 9.37
C ALA A 113 8.38 -8.60 7.90
N CYS A 114 7.12 -8.49 7.51
CA CYS A 114 6.67 -8.68 6.13
C CYS A 114 5.70 -7.56 5.74
N ALA A 115 5.96 -6.89 4.62
CA ALA A 115 5.22 -5.72 4.17
C ALA A 115 4.43 -5.94 2.88
N THR A 116 4.39 -7.16 2.33
CA THR A 116 3.75 -7.45 1.04
C THR A 116 2.35 -6.83 0.86
N PRO A 117 1.42 -6.88 1.84
CA PRO A 117 0.08 -6.28 1.66
C PRO A 117 0.07 -4.77 1.39
N TYR A 118 1.15 -4.06 1.72
CA TYR A 118 1.31 -2.63 1.51
C TYR A 118 1.82 -2.26 0.11
N PHE A 119 2.24 -3.26 -0.67
CA PHE A 119 2.87 -3.10 -1.99
C PHE A 119 2.31 -4.05 -3.04
N SER A 120 1.36 -4.91 -2.69
CA SER A 120 0.75 -5.86 -3.62
C SER A 120 -0.76 -5.83 -3.52
N ALA A 121 -1.41 -6.00 -4.67
CA ALA A 121 -2.86 -6.23 -4.77
C ALA A 121 -3.19 -7.74 -4.89
N SER A 122 -2.18 -8.60 -4.92
CA SER A 122 -2.34 -10.03 -5.23
C SER A 122 -1.72 -10.96 -4.18
N TYR A 123 -0.73 -10.48 -3.43
CA TYR A 123 -0.01 -11.27 -2.42
C TYR A 123 -0.18 -10.71 -1.01
N HIS A 124 -0.25 -11.62 -0.04
CA HIS A 124 -0.24 -11.33 1.40
C HIS A 124 0.92 -12.03 2.12
N HIS A 125 1.92 -12.52 1.38
CA HIS A 125 3.03 -13.25 2.00
C HIS A 125 4.39 -12.79 1.52
N CYS A 126 5.38 -13.15 2.32
CA CYS A 126 6.80 -13.15 1.99
C CYS A 126 7.25 -14.62 1.99
N ASP A 127 8.04 -15.04 1.00
CA ASP A 127 8.53 -16.42 0.91
C ASP A 127 9.83 -16.53 1.71
N TRP A 128 9.77 -17.13 2.90
CA TRP A 128 10.90 -17.13 3.83
C TRP A 128 12.16 -17.83 3.29
N ALA A 129 11.99 -18.80 2.38
CA ALA A 129 13.10 -19.50 1.74
C ALA A 129 13.86 -18.64 0.72
N ASP A 130 13.33 -17.46 0.37
CA ASP A 130 13.97 -16.47 -0.50
C ASP A 130 14.73 -15.42 0.29
N GLY A 131 15.65 -14.73 -0.39
CA GLY A 131 16.40 -13.62 0.14
C GLY A 131 17.81 -13.96 0.58
N LEU A 132 18.60 -12.92 0.84
CA LEU A 132 20.01 -13.10 1.13
C LEU A 132 20.21 -13.93 2.40
N GLY A 133 20.99 -15.01 2.29
CA GLY A 133 21.24 -15.97 3.39
C GLY A 133 20.27 -17.15 3.47
N GLN A 134 19.28 -17.23 2.56
CA GLN A 134 18.34 -18.35 2.49
C GLN A 134 18.67 -19.33 1.35
N PRO A 135 18.11 -20.56 1.38
CA PRO A 135 18.43 -21.59 0.39
C PRO A 135 18.08 -21.26 -1.06
N ASP A 136 16.99 -20.51 -1.32
CA ASP A 136 16.47 -20.31 -2.68
C ASP A 136 17.05 -19.07 -3.38
N GLY A 137 18.03 -18.42 -2.74
CA GLY A 137 18.90 -17.44 -3.38
C GLY A 137 18.62 -16.00 -2.97
N PRO A 138 19.41 -15.04 -3.50
CA PRO A 138 19.39 -13.67 -3.03
C PRO A 138 18.07 -12.96 -3.40
N TRP A 139 17.91 -11.75 -2.86
CA TRP A 139 16.85 -10.83 -3.26
C TRP A 139 16.81 -10.59 -4.78
N ALA A 140 15.60 -10.33 -5.30
CA ALA A 140 15.39 -9.97 -6.69
C ALA A 140 16.23 -8.76 -7.09
N GLN A 141 17.00 -8.92 -8.16
CA GLN A 141 17.78 -7.83 -8.75
C GLN A 141 16.87 -6.92 -9.61
N PRO A 142 17.29 -5.68 -9.91
CA PRO A 142 16.58 -4.84 -10.86
C PRO A 142 16.40 -5.56 -12.21
N GLY A 143 15.14 -5.73 -12.63
CA GLY A 143 14.79 -6.42 -13.88
C GLY A 143 14.84 -7.96 -13.82
N ASP A 144 15.01 -8.54 -12.64
CA ASP A 144 14.96 -10.00 -12.47
C ASP A 144 13.57 -10.55 -12.83
N VAL A 145 13.54 -11.73 -13.43
CA VAL A 145 12.32 -12.43 -13.85
C VAL A 145 12.18 -13.80 -13.21
N SER A 146 13.18 -14.23 -12.43
CA SER A 146 13.14 -15.48 -11.67
C SER A 146 12.25 -15.35 -10.43
N ARG A 147 11.81 -16.46 -9.84
CA ARG A 147 11.03 -16.44 -8.58
C ARG A 147 11.96 -16.05 -7.43
N ARG A 148 12.05 -14.75 -7.16
CA ARG A 148 12.83 -14.16 -6.08
C ARG A 148 12.04 -13.05 -5.44
N ASP A 149 12.11 -12.99 -4.13
CA ASP A 149 11.42 -11.94 -3.38
C ASP A 149 12.00 -10.54 -3.63
N GLN A 150 11.09 -9.55 -3.71
CA GLN A 150 11.40 -8.16 -4.00
C GLN A 150 11.48 -7.33 -2.73
N LEU A 151 12.61 -6.66 -2.54
CA LEU A 151 12.77 -5.58 -1.55
C LEU A 151 12.39 -4.22 -2.15
N VAL A 152 11.94 -3.33 -1.28
CA VAL A 152 11.83 -1.88 -1.53
C VAL A 152 12.50 -1.11 -0.40
N VAL A 153 12.92 0.12 -0.70
CA VAL A 153 13.64 0.98 0.24
C VAL A 153 13.07 2.40 0.28
N ARG A 154 13.30 3.07 1.40
CA ARG A 154 13.24 4.53 1.51
C ARG A 154 14.38 5.01 2.39
N THR A 155 14.70 6.31 2.33
CA THR A 155 15.62 6.92 3.30
C THR A 155 15.03 6.81 4.71
N SER A 156 15.84 6.35 5.67
CA SER A 156 15.36 6.23 7.05
C SER A 156 15.02 7.61 7.63
N GLY A 157 13.91 7.69 8.35
CA GLY A 157 13.39 8.96 8.87
C GLY A 157 12.76 9.86 7.80
N ALA A 158 12.55 9.36 6.57
CA ALA A 158 11.72 10.06 5.59
C ALA A 158 10.34 10.35 6.19
N ALA A 159 9.94 11.62 6.19
CA ALA A 159 8.64 12.03 6.67
C ALA A 159 7.56 11.35 5.82
N SER A 160 6.56 10.73 6.45
CA SER A 160 5.36 10.31 5.75
C SER A 160 4.78 11.53 5.03
N ALA A 161 4.56 11.44 3.71
CA ALA A 161 3.87 12.50 3.01
C ALA A 161 2.54 12.76 3.71
N ILE A 162 2.35 14.00 4.14
CA ILE A 162 1.05 14.49 4.60
C ILE A 162 0.15 14.37 3.37
N ALA A 163 -0.76 13.40 3.37
CA ALA A 163 -1.79 13.33 2.35
C ALA A 163 -2.43 14.73 2.29
N PRO A 164 -2.53 15.37 1.11
CA PRO A 164 -3.19 16.65 1.03
C PRO A 164 -4.59 16.46 1.60
N VAL A 165 -4.86 17.12 2.73
CA VAL A 165 -6.21 17.19 3.29
C VAL A 165 -7.08 17.68 2.13
N PRO A 166 -8.10 16.93 1.70
CA PRO A 166 -8.99 17.43 0.68
C PRO A 166 -9.55 18.75 1.22
N THR A 167 -9.09 19.87 0.66
CA THR A 167 -9.72 21.15 0.87
C THR A 167 -11.15 20.93 0.40
N LEU A 168 -12.07 20.86 1.37
CA LEU A 168 -13.49 20.86 1.10
C LEU A 168 -13.74 22.08 0.21
N GLY A 169 -13.89 21.85 -1.10
CA GLY A 169 -14.25 22.91 -2.03
C GLY A 169 -15.47 23.62 -1.48
N GLY A 170 -15.53 24.95 -1.60
CA GLY A 170 -16.52 25.78 -0.92
C GLY A 170 -17.99 25.34 -1.04
N GLY A 171 -18.32 24.43 -1.96
CA GLY A 171 -19.62 23.75 -2.05
C GLY A 171 -19.98 22.83 -0.86
N ALA A 172 -19.02 22.26 -0.12
CA ALA A 172 -19.34 21.42 1.04
C ALA A 172 -19.88 22.21 2.24
N LEU A 173 -19.52 23.50 2.37
CA LEU A 173 -20.08 24.41 3.37
C LEU A 173 -21.52 24.86 3.04
N VAL A 174 -21.93 24.77 1.77
CA VAL A 174 -23.31 25.09 1.36
C VAL A 174 -24.29 24.00 1.79
N LEU A 175 -23.86 22.73 1.83
CA LEU A 175 -24.72 21.62 2.26
C LEU A 175 -25.00 21.63 3.77
N LEU A 176 -24.12 22.21 4.60
CA LEU A 176 -24.38 22.37 6.03
C LEU A 176 -25.32 23.54 6.38
N SER A 177 -25.51 24.50 5.46
CA SER A 177 -26.37 25.67 5.69
C SER A 177 -27.83 25.45 5.27
N LEU A 178 -28.11 24.48 4.40
CA LEU A 178 -29.47 24.13 3.96
C LEU A 178 -30.25 23.27 4.98
N THR A 179 -29.59 22.57 5.90
CA THR A 179 -30.26 21.76 6.93
C THR A 179 -30.80 22.59 8.11
N LEU A 180 -30.23 23.77 8.37
CA LEU A 180 -30.68 24.65 9.46
C LEU A 180 -31.91 25.50 9.11
N LEU A 181 -32.22 25.70 7.82
CA LEU A 181 -33.41 26.45 7.37
C LEU A 181 -34.67 25.57 7.26
N GLY A 182 -34.53 24.24 7.20
CA GLY A 182 -35.66 23.31 7.07
C GLY A 182 -36.43 23.04 8.38
N VAL A 183 -35.82 23.26 9.54
CA VAL A 183 -36.43 22.94 10.84
C VAL A 183 -37.36 24.07 11.35
N GLY A 184 -37.26 25.27 10.79
CA GLY A 184 -38.07 26.43 11.21
C GLY A 184 -39.52 26.44 10.75
N TRP A 185 -39.92 25.59 9.80
CA TRP A 185 -41.26 25.65 9.18
C TRP A 185 -42.28 24.66 9.75
N LEU A 186 -41.88 23.73 10.62
CA LEU A 186 -42.78 22.72 11.19
C LEU A 186 -43.49 23.12 12.49
N ASN A 187 -43.23 24.32 13.02
CA ASN A 187 -43.77 24.75 14.31
C ASN A 187 -44.73 25.95 14.21
N ARG A 188 -45.78 25.83 13.39
CA ARG A 188 -46.94 26.75 13.47
C ARG A 188 -48.12 26.04 14.16
N PRO A 189 -48.47 26.42 15.40
CA PRO A 189 -49.67 25.92 16.04
C PRO A 189 -50.92 26.50 15.38
N ARG A 190 -51.85 25.62 14.99
CA ARG A 190 -53.21 25.96 14.58
C ARG A 190 -53.96 26.42 15.83
N GLN A 191 -54.27 27.71 15.92
CA GLN A 191 -55.34 28.20 16.80
C GLN A 191 -56.67 28.20 16.04
N ARG A 192 -57.72 27.96 16.81
CA ARG A 192 -59.08 27.53 16.45
C ARG A 192 -59.82 28.48 15.53
#